data_AF-A0A108E900-F1
#
_entry.id   AF-A0A108E900-F1
#
_cell.length_a   1.000
_cell.length_b   1.000
_cell.length_c   1.000
_cell.angle_alpha   90.00
_cell.angle_beta   90.00
_cell.angle_gamma   90.00
#
_symmetry.space_group_name_H-M   'P 1'
#
loop_
_entity.id
_entity.type
_entity.pdbx_description
1 polymer ?
#
loop_
_entity_poly.entity_id
_entity_poly.type
_entity_poly.pdbx_seq_one_letter_code
_entity_poly.pdbx_strand_id
1 'polypeptide(L)'
;MTNLAPLTWQDCVQPDWQVSSRVRALITTRDGGVSEGPYGRWQDGAALPGGMNLGLHTGDDPAHVATNRARLLALAGQSRAAWLEQVHGARIVRADEVIAAAPEAPVQADASVTDRAGAVCVVMVADCLPVLLCDGRGRAVGAAHAGWRGLVAGIVEQTAARVAALARGATDELHAYLGPAIGPRAFEVGADVREAFLDTASQSEHDDTRQAFAAIDGAPGKYLADLYALARLRLARAGVAHVSGGTACTVTEPARFYSYRRERVTGRMAAAIWLAD
;
A
#
# COMPACT_ATOMS: atom_id res chain seq x y z
N MET A 1 -20.66 -23.57 -8.20
CA MET A 1 -20.40 -22.23 -7.64
C MET A 1 -20.46 -22.34 -6.14
N THR A 2 -19.31 -22.37 -5.47
CA THR A 2 -19.24 -22.33 -4.00
C THR A 2 -19.85 -21.02 -3.54
N ASN A 3 -20.88 -21.10 -2.70
CA ASN A 3 -21.64 -19.96 -2.17
C ASN A 3 -20.76 -19.26 -1.11
N LEU A 4 -19.74 -18.53 -1.56
CA LEU A 4 -18.81 -17.82 -0.68
C LEU A 4 -19.53 -16.61 -0.08
N ALA A 5 -19.45 -16.47 1.24
CA ALA A 5 -19.97 -15.30 1.95
C ALA A 5 -19.42 -14.01 1.33
N PRO A 6 -20.18 -12.91 1.30
CA PRO A 6 -19.69 -11.62 0.83
C PRO A 6 -18.45 -11.16 1.60
N LEU A 7 -17.52 -10.50 0.93
CA LEU A 7 -16.42 -9.81 1.60
C LEU A 7 -16.99 -8.65 2.42
N THR A 8 -16.54 -8.50 3.66
CA THR A 8 -17.01 -7.46 4.59
C THR A 8 -15.87 -6.55 5.05
N TRP A 9 -16.22 -5.44 5.70
CA TRP A 9 -15.25 -4.54 6.32
C TRP A 9 -14.43 -5.19 7.43
N GLN A 10 -14.94 -6.26 8.06
CA GLN A 10 -14.23 -7.01 9.11
C GLN A 10 -13.08 -7.87 8.56
N ASP A 11 -13.18 -8.25 7.28
CA ASP A 11 -12.15 -9.02 6.58
C ASP A 11 -10.96 -8.14 6.14
N CYS A 12 -11.09 -6.82 6.31
CA CYS A 12 -10.11 -5.83 5.87
C CYS A 12 -9.50 -5.07 7.06
N VAL A 13 -8.28 -4.59 6.86
CA VAL A 13 -7.68 -3.58 7.73
C VAL A 13 -8.29 -2.23 7.37
N GLN A 14 -8.70 -1.47 8.38
CA GLN A 14 -9.30 -0.14 8.22
C GLN A 14 -8.36 0.90 8.85
N PRO A 15 -8.13 2.04 8.20
CA PRO A 15 -7.39 3.14 8.82
C PRO A 15 -8.07 3.63 10.11
N ASP A 16 -7.30 3.75 11.17
CA ASP A 16 -7.73 4.21 12.50
C ASP A 16 -7.55 5.72 12.67
N TRP A 17 -7.90 6.47 11.63
CA TRP A 17 -7.82 7.93 11.61
C TRP A 17 -9.17 8.61 11.85
N GLN A 18 -9.13 9.88 12.29
CA GLN A 18 -10.32 10.70 12.50
C GLN A 18 -10.40 11.75 11.39
N VAL A 19 -11.03 11.39 10.27
CA VAL A 19 -11.21 12.24 9.10
C VAL A 19 -12.68 12.29 8.68
N SER A 20 -13.01 13.16 7.73
CA SER A 20 -14.33 13.25 7.12
C SER A 20 -14.86 11.87 6.71
N SER A 21 -16.14 11.58 7.03
CA SER A 21 -16.82 10.33 6.66
C SER A 21 -16.92 10.11 5.15
N ARG A 22 -16.67 11.17 4.36
CA ARG A 22 -16.53 11.11 2.92
C ARG A 22 -15.30 10.32 2.48
N VAL A 23 -14.24 10.29 3.28
CA VAL A 23 -13.04 9.48 3.00
C VAL A 23 -13.32 8.04 3.39
N ARG A 24 -13.26 7.14 2.41
CA ARG A 24 -13.40 5.69 2.62
C ARG A 24 -12.10 5.02 2.22
N ALA A 25 -11.61 4.12 3.06
CA ALA A 25 -10.35 3.44 2.85
C ALA A 25 -10.37 2.06 3.49
N LEU A 26 -9.70 1.10 2.85
CA LEU A 26 -9.48 -0.23 3.38
C LEU A 26 -8.20 -0.83 2.81
N ILE A 27 -7.69 -1.86 3.47
CA ILE A 27 -6.63 -2.72 2.96
C ILE A 27 -7.08 -4.16 3.09
N THR A 28 -7.09 -4.89 1.97
CA THR A 28 -7.51 -6.29 1.98
C THR A 28 -6.50 -7.14 2.76
N THR A 29 -6.99 -8.21 3.39
CA THR A 29 -6.14 -9.29 3.89
C THR A 29 -5.98 -10.35 2.79
N ARG A 30 -5.32 -11.47 3.10
CA ARG A 30 -5.22 -12.63 2.19
C ARG A 30 -6.51 -13.45 2.13
N ASP A 31 -7.47 -13.22 3.02
CA ASP A 31 -8.70 -14.01 3.13
C ASP A 31 -9.88 -13.36 2.39
N GLY A 32 -10.93 -14.15 2.14
CA GLY A 32 -12.21 -13.66 1.60
C GLY A 32 -12.33 -13.69 0.08
N GLY A 33 -11.42 -14.39 -0.61
CA GLY A 33 -11.42 -14.54 -2.07
C GLY A 33 -11.70 -15.96 -2.55
N VAL A 34 -11.25 -16.26 -3.77
CA VAL A 34 -11.45 -17.56 -4.45
C VAL A 34 -10.15 -18.26 -4.84
N SER A 35 -9.00 -17.60 -4.71
CA SER A 35 -7.74 -18.16 -5.19
C SER A 35 -7.32 -19.40 -4.41
N GLU A 36 -6.63 -20.31 -5.09
CA GLU A 36 -6.10 -21.56 -4.54
C GLU A 36 -4.61 -21.42 -4.16
N GLY A 37 -4.01 -22.47 -3.59
CA GLY A 37 -2.58 -22.46 -3.26
C GLY A 37 -1.71 -22.28 -4.50
N PRO A 38 -0.65 -21.44 -4.45
CA PRO A 38 -0.06 -20.76 -3.29
C PRO A 38 -0.72 -19.41 -2.91
N TYR A 39 -1.73 -18.97 -3.65
CA TYR A 39 -2.46 -17.70 -3.47
C TYR A 39 -3.62 -17.80 -2.49
N GLY A 40 -3.75 -18.92 -1.79
CA GLY A 40 -4.83 -19.20 -0.86
C GLY A 40 -4.77 -18.45 0.47
N ARG A 41 -5.72 -18.77 1.35
CA ARG A 41 -5.67 -18.46 2.79
C ARG A 41 -4.51 -19.20 3.46
N TRP A 42 -4.15 -18.84 4.68
CA TRP A 42 -3.05 -19.51 5.40
C TRP A 42 -3.51 -20.11 6.71
N GLN A 43 -3.24 -21.40 6.87
CA GLN A 43 -3.52 -22.13 8.10
C GLN A 43 -2.46 -23.23 8.27
N ASP A 44 -1.95 -23.38 9.49
CA ASP A 44 -1.05 -24.47 9.90
C ASP A 44 0.14 -24.73 8.95
N GLY A 45 0.72 -23.64 8.42
CA GLY A 45 1.91 -23.71 7.55
C GLY A 45 1.61 -24.00 6.07
N ALA A 46 0.34 -24.05 5.67
CA ALA A 46 -0.08 -24.35 4.31
C ALA A 46 -1.06 -23.32 3.74
N ALA A 47 -1.05 -23.20 2.41
CA ALA A 47 -2.04 -22.41 1.68
C ALA A 47 -3.31 -23.24 1.44
N LEU A 48 -4.47 -22.72 1.83
CA LEU A 48 -5.78 -23.33 1.62
C LEU A 48 -6.62 -22.52 0.61
N PRO A 49 -7.56 -23.12 -0.13
CA PRO A 49 -8.44 -22.38 -1.03
C PRO A 49 -9.21 -21.23 -0.35
N GLY A 50 -9.53 -20.20 -1.13
CA GLY A 50 -10.32 -19.04 -0.71
C GLY A 50 -9.51 -17.77 -0.46
N GLY A 51 -8.35 -17.65 -1.10
CA GLY A 51 -7.47 -16.50 -0.96
C GLY A 51 -7.87 -15.30 -1.82
N MET A 52 -7.58 -14.10 -1.35
CA MET A 52 -7.93 -12.80 -1.95
C MET A 52 -6.73 -12.20 -2.71
N ASN A 53 -6.18 -12.95 -3.66
CA ASN A 53 -5.13 -12.42 -4.52
C ASN A 53 -5.70 -11.45 -5.56
N LEU A 54 -5.12 -10.25 -5.62
CA LEU A 54 -5.56 -9.17 -6.53
C LEU A 54 -4.55 -8.88 -7.66
N GLY A 55 -3.39 -9.55 -7.66
CA GLY A 55 -2.34 -9.33 -8.64
C GLY A 55 -2.50 -10.20 -9.89
N LEU A 56 -2.54 -9.57 -11.07
CA LEU A 56 -2.65 -10.29 -12.36
C LEU A 56 -1.31 -10.90 -12.82
N HIS A 57 -0.19 -10.43 -12.29
CA HIS A 57 1.16 -10.88 -12.68
C HIS A 57 1.83 -11.73 -11.60
N THR A 58 1.05 -12.39 -10.75
CA THR A 58 1.57 -13.30 -9.71
C THR A 58 1.69 -14.75 -10.17
N GLY A 59 1.07 -15.10 -11.31
CA GLY A 59 0.94 -16.48 -11.79
C GLY A 59 -0.30 -17.23 -11.28
N ASP A 60 -1.29 -16.50 -10.73
CA ASP A 60 -2.60 -17.06 -10.34
C ASP A 60 -3.54 -17.14 -11.56
N ASP A 61 -4.64 -17.88 -11.41
CA ASP A 61 -5.69 -17.93 -12.42
C ASP A 61 -6.31 -16.52 -12.62
N PRO A 62 -6.25 -15.95 -13.83
CA PRO A 62 -6.83 -14.64 -14.12
C PRO A 62 -8.32 -14.53 -13.76
N ALA A 63 -9.09 -15.63 -13.84
CA ALA A 63 -10.50 -15.66 -13.46
C ALA A 63 -10.69 -15.56 -11.94
N HIS A 64 -9.80 -16.17 -11.15
CA HIS A 64 -9.78 -15.99 -9.69
C HIS A 64 -9.46 -14.55 -9.31
N VAL A 65 -8.42 -13.97 -9.92
CA VAL A 65 -8.03 -12.57 -9.68
C VAL A 65 -9.16 -11.61 -10.08
N ALA A 66 -9.80 -11.82 -11.24
CA ALA A 66 -10.95 -11.02 -11.67
C ALA A 66 -12.11 -11.09 -10.68
N THR A 67 -12.41 -12.28 -10.16
CA THR A 67 -13.44 -12.48 -9.13
C THR A 67 -13.08 -11.76 -7.83
N ASN A 68 -11.83 -11.86 -7.37
CA ASN A 68 -11.36 -11.16 -6.17
C ASN A 68 -11.44 -9.64 -6.32
N ARG A 69 -11.05 -9.09 -7.49
CA ARG A 69 -11.19 -7.66 -7.78
C ARG A 69 -12.65 -7.21 -7.78
N ALA A 70 -13.55 -8.01 -8.34
CA ALA A 70 -14.98 -7.73 -8.31
C ALA A 70 -15.54 -7.73 -6.87
N ARG A 71 -15.07 -8.63 -6.01
CA ARG A 71 -15.45 -8.68 -4.58
C ARG A 71 -14.99 -7.44 -3.81
N LEU A 72 -13.75 -6.98 -4.05
CA LEU A 72 -13.26 -5.72 -3.48
C LEU A 72 -14.11 -4.52 -3.93
N LEU A 73 -14.40 -4.42 -5.22
CA LEU A 73 -15.19 -3.33 -5.80
C LEU A 73 -16.64 -3.33 -5.27
N ALA A 74 -17.24 -4.51 -5.12
CA ALA A 74 -18.55 -4.65 -4.50
C ALA A 74 -18.58 -4.15 -3.05
N LEU A 75 -17.55 -4.49 -2.24
CA LEU A 75 -17.43 -3.96 -0.87
C LEU A 75 -17.26 -2.44 -0.84
N ALA A 76 -16.51 -1.88 -1.80
CA ALA A 76 -16.33 -0.44 -1.95
C ALA A 76 -17.59 0.29 -2.46
N GLY A 77 -18.58 -0.46 -2.97
CA GLY A 77 -19.76 0.10 -3.64
C GLY A 77 -19.40 0.81 -4.96
N GLN A 78 -18.30 0.40 -5.60
CA GLN A 78 -17.79 1.00 -6.83
C GLN A 78 -17.72 -0.03 -7.95
N SER A 79 -17.81 0.41 -9.20
CA SER A 79 -17.71 -0.47 -10.36
C SER A 79 -16.31 -0.56 -10.95
N ARG A 80 -15.44 0.42 -10.66
CA ARG A 80 -14.10 0.56 -11.27
C ARG A 80 -13.10 1.13 -10.27
N ALA A 81 -11.83 0.83 -10.50
CA ALA A 81 -10.69 1.35 -9.75
C ALA A 81 -9.50 1.61 -10.68
N ALA A 82 -8.61 2.50 -10.26
CA ALA A 82 -7.36 2.77 -10.95
C ALA A 82 -6.30 1.72 -10.61
N TRP A 83 -6.35 0.57 -11.31
CA TRP A 83 -5.31 -0.45 -11.22
C TRP A 83 -4.06 -0.01 -12.01
N LEU A 84 -2.90 -0.02 -11.37
CA LEU A 84 -1.64 0.45 -11.93
C LEU A 84 -0.69 -0.69 -12.26
N GLU A 85 0.17 -0.49 -13.25
CA GLU A 85 1.40 -1.28 -13.41
C GLU A 85 2.48 -0.63 -12.51
N GLN A 86 2.63 -1.19 -11.31
CA GLN A 86 3.60 -0.70 -10.32
C GLN A 86 5.02 -1.15 -10.68
N VAL A 87 5.92 -0.17 -10.85
CA VAL A 87 7.30 -0.39 -11.32
C VAL A 87 8.36 0.01 -10.29
N HIS A 88 7.94 0.28 -9.05
CA HIS A 88 8.78 0.76 -7.94
C HIS A 88 9.46 2.10 -8.24
N GLY A 89 8.80 2.95 -9.03
CA GLY A 89 9.21 4.32 -9.32
C GLY A 89 8.47 5.35 -8.45
N ALA A 90 8.45 6.60 -8.94
CA ALA A 90 7.78 7.71 -8.27
C ALA A 90 6.71 8.41 -9.13
N ARG A 91 6.23 7.75 -10.19
CA ARG A 91 5.21 8.32 -11.07
C ARG A 91 3.83 8.28 -10.41
N ILE A 92 3.14 9.42 -10.42
CA ILE A 92 1.79 9.61 -9.88
C ILE A 92 0.83 9.93 -11.04
N VAL A 93 -0.37 9.35 -11.00
CA VAL A 93 -1.45 9.61 -11.97
C VAL A 93 -2.75 10.02 -11.30
N ARG A 94 -3.72 10.52 -12.07
CA ARG A 94 -5.09 10.77 -11.57
C ARG A 94 -5.94 9.52 -11.72
N ALA A 95 -6.55 9.07 -10.63
CA ALA A 95 -7.35 7.84 -10.64
C ALA A 95 -8.59 7.96 -11.52
N ASP A 96 -9.27 9.11 -11.50
CA ASP A 96 -10.43 9.40 -12.33
C ASP A 96 -10.10 9.39 -13.83
N GLU A 97 -8.93 9.89 -14.23
CA GLU A 97 -8.47 9.87 -15.62
C GLU A 97 -8.13 8.45 -16.09
N VAL A 98 -7.45 7.65 -15.25
CA VAL A 98 -7.15 6.24 -15.53
C VAL A 98 -8.45 5.43 -15.70
N ILE A 99 -9.42 5.65 -14.82
CA ILE A 99 -10.73 4.99 -14.89
C ILE A 99 -11.46 5.43 -16.16
N ALA A 100 -11.53 6.73 -16.46
CA ALA A 100 -12.23 7.22 -17.64
C ALA A 100 -11.62 6.69 -18.95
N ALA A 101 -10.29 6.68 -19.05
CA ALA A 101 -9.57 6.24 -20.24
C ALA A 101 -9.76 4.74 -20.55
N ALA A 102 -10.04 3.92 -19.53
CA ALA A 102 -10.24 2.47 -19.69
C ALA A 102 -9.16 1.79 -20.57
N PRO A 103 -7.86 2.04 -20.31
CA PRO A 103 -6.81 1.62 -21.23
C PRO A 103 -6.75 0.10 -21.33
N GLU A 104 -6.36 -0.41 -22.51
CA GLU A 104 -6.20 -1.84 -22.75
C GLU A 104 -5.09 -2.46 -21.89
N ALA A 105 -4.08 -1.66 -21.53
CA ALA A 105 -3.01 -2.03 -20.60
C ALA A 105 -3.00 -1.10 -19.36
N PRO A 106 -2.64 -1.59 -18.17
CA PRO A 106 -2.54 -0.75 -16.98
C PRO A 106 -1.51 0.37 -17.16
N VAL A 107 -1.78 1.52 -16.56
CA VAL A 107 -0.86 2.67 -16.61
C VAL A 107 0.32 2.43 -15.69
N GLN A 108 1.55 2.58 -16.19
CA GLN A 108 2.77 2.53 -15.38
C GLN A 108 2.83 3.70 -14.40
N ALA A 109 2.66 3.40 -13.12
CA ALA A 109 2.71 4.35 -12.01
C ALA A 109 2.75 3.60 -10.68
N ASP A 110 3.25 4.25 -9.64
CA ASP A 110 3.31 3.70 -8.29
C ASP A 110 2.40 4.46 -7.31
N ALA A 111 1.68 5.47 -7.78
CA ALA A 111 0.68 6.16 -6.98
C ALA A 111 -0.44 6.73 -7.85
N SER A 112 -1.61 6.88 -7.25
CA SER A 112 -2.73 7.61 -7.84
C SER A 112 -3.40 8.52 -6.82
N VAL A 113 -3.93 9.64 -7.32
CA VAL A 113 -4.63 10.67 -6.53
C VAL A 113 -5.95 11.03 -7.20
N THR A 114 -6.90 11.58 -6.43
CA THR A 114 -8.12 12.15 -7.01
C THR A 114 -8.84 13.08 -6.02
N ASP A 115 -9.61 14.01 -6.56
CA ASP A 115 -10.61 14.86 -5.91
C ASP A 115 -12.04 14.54 -6.39
N ARG A 116 -12.21 13.46 -7.15
CA ARG A 116 -13.50 13.01 -7.70
C ARG A 116 -14.08 11.89 -6.84
N ALA A 117 -15.35 12.03 -6.46
CA ALA A 117 -16.08 10.97 -5.78
C ALA A 117 -16.23 9.74 -6.69
N GLY A 118 -16.21 8.55 -6.08
CA GLY A 118 -16.29 7.26 -6.77
C GLY A 118 -15.02 6.79 -7.48
N ALA A 119 -14.01 7.65 -7.66
CA ALA A 119 -12.73 7.24 -8.22
C ALA A 119 -11.87 6.56 -7.15
N VAL A 120 -11.65 5.24 -7.28
CA VAL A 120 -10.87 4.46 -6.31
C VAL A 120 -9.39 4.45 -6.69
N CYS A 121 -8.56 5.05 -5.84
CA CYS A 121 -7.10 4.89 -5.88
C CYS A 121 -6.74 3.54 -5.28
N VAL A 122 -5.95 2.73 -5.99
CA VAL A 122 -5.53 1.40 -5.51
C VAL A 122 -4.04 1.19 -5.72
N VAL A 123 -3.38 0.63 -4.70
CA VAL A 123 -2.02 0.09 -4.81
C VAL A 123 -1.98 -1.33 -4.25
N MET A 124 -1.24 -2.21 -4.90
CA MET A 124 -1.12 -3.63 -4.54
C MET A 124 0.22 -3.91 -3.86
N VAL A 125 0.21 -4.71 -2.80
CA VAL A 125 1.40 -4.99 -2.00
C VAL A 125 1.50 -6.45 -1.56
N ALA A 126 2.74 -6.90 -1.42
CA ALA A 126 3.15 -8.01 -0.57
C ALA A 126 4.56 -7.66 -0.09
N ASP A 127 4.65 -7.10 1.12
CA ASP A 127 5.84 -6.49 1.78
C ASP A 127 6.09 -5.00 1.54
N CYS A 128 5.96 -4.48 0.32
CA CYS A 128 6.12 -3.04 0.11
C CYS A 128 5.05 -2.25 0.90
N LEU A 129 5.38 -1.03 1.32
CA LEU A 129 4.50 -0.23 2.18
C LEU A 129 3.40 0.46 1.35
N PRO A 130 2.11 0.18 1.58
CA PRO A 130 1.05 1.03 1.06
C PRO A 130 0.88 2.26 1.96
N VAL A 131 0.88 3.45 1.38
CA VAL A 131 0.59 4.72 2.07
C VAL A 131 -0.70 5.30 1.51
N LEU A 132 -1.71 5.44 2.36
CA LEU A 132 -2.97 6.12 2.01
C LEU A 132 -2.91 7.54 2.55
N LEU A 133 -3.27 8.52 1.73
CA LEU A 133 -3.24 9.95 2.06
C LEU A 133 -4.62 10.56 1.79
N CYS A 134 -5.07 11.45 2.67
CA CYS A 134 -6.26 12.26 2.43
C CYS A 134 -6.14 13.63 3.07
N ASP A 135 -6.87 14.58 2.50
CA ASP A 135 -7.24 15.81 3.20
C ASP A 135 -8.30 15.47 4.27
N GLY A 136 -8.10 15.94 5.51
CA GLY A 136 -9.00 15.62 6.63
C GLY A 136 -10.46 16.04 6.41
N ARG A 137 -10.70 17.03 5.54
CA ARG A 137 -12.06 17.50 5.16
C ARG A 137 -12.69 16.66 4.04
N GLY A 138 -11.98 15.69 3.48
CA GLY A 138 -12.48 14.81 2.42
C GLY A 138 -12.61 15.51 1.05
N ARG A 139 -11.67 16.39 0.71
CA ARG A 139 -11.63 17.05 -0.61
C ARG A 139 -10.81 16.28 -1.64
N ALA A 140 -9.75 15.59 -1.22
CA ALA A 140 -8.89 14.78 -2.08
C ALA A 140 -8.27 13.61 -1.33
N VAL A 141 -7.92 12.57 -2.07
CA VAL A 141 -7.30 11.33 -1.56
C VAL A 141 -6.20 10.84 -2.50
N GLY A 142 -5.33 9.96 -2.00
CA GLY A 142 -4.33 9.27 -2.80
C GLY A 142 -3.82 7.99 -2.16
N ALA A 143 -3.34 7.07 -2.99
CA ALA A 143 -2.68 5.84 -2.57
C ALA A 143 -1.31 5.75 -3.24
N ALA A 144 -0.28 5.41 -2.47
CA ALA A 144 1.09 5.27 -2.93
C ALA A 144 1.69 3.91 -2.56
N HIS A 145 2.34 3.28 -3.53
CA HIS A 145 3.14 2.07 -3.39
C HIS A 145 4.58 2.47 -3.04
N ALA A 146 4.89 2.38 -1.76
CA ALA A 146 6.14 2.85 -1.19
C ALA A 146 7.08 1.67 -0.87
N GLY A 147 7.49 0.92 -1.91
CA GLY A 147 8.67 0.07 -1.81
C GLY A 147 9.93 0.90 -1.53
N TRP A 148 11.03 0.28 -1.10
CA TRP A 148 12.24 1.03 -0.72
C TRP A 148 12.74 1.98 -1.82
N ARG A 149 12.69 1.55 -3.09
CA ARG A 149 13.05 2.40 -4.24
C ARG A 149 12.13 3.60 -4.41
N GLY A 150 10.82 3.40 -4.28
CA GLY A 150 9.84 4.48 -4.35
C GLY A 150 10.00 5.48 -3.20
N LEU A 151 10.27 4.99 -1.98
CA LEU A 151 10.55 5.85 -0.82
C LEU A 151 11.83 6.68 -0.99
N VAL A 152 12.90 6.11 -1.55
CA VAL A 152 14.11 6.87 -1.90
C VAL A 152 13.80 7.90 -2.97
N ALA A 153 13.00 7.53 -3.98
CA ALA A 153 12.60 8.40 -5.08
C ALA A 153 11.55 9.47 -4.70
N GLY A 154 11.10 9.50 -3.44
CA GLY A 154 10.20 10.53 -2.91
C GLY A 154 8.72 10.35 -3.26
N ILE A 155 8.26 9.12 -3.53
CA ILE A 155 6.86 8.88 -3.95
C ILE A 155 5.84 9.36 -2.90
N VAL A 156 6.18 9.30 -1.62
CA VAL A 156 5.27 9.66 -0.53
C VAL A 156 5.10 11.17 -0.45
N GLU A 157 6.19 11.92 -0.52
CA GLU A 157 6.21 13.38 -0.49
C GLU A 157 5.52 13.97 -1.72
N GLN A 158 5.82 13.42 -2.90
CA GLN A 158 5.18 13.83 -4.14
C GLN A 158 3.68 13.55 -4.13
N THR A 159 3.26 12.41 -3.57
CA THR A 159 1.83 12.07 -3.44
C THR A 159 1.14 13.02 -2.45
N ALA A 160 1.75 13.30 -1.29
CA ALA A 160 1.24 14.25 -0.31
C ALA A 160 1.04 15.66 -0.92
N ALA A 161 2.07 16.19 -1.59
CA ALA A 161 1.99 17.48 -2.27
C ALA A 161 0.85 17.51 -3.32
N ARG A 162 0.65 16.41 -4.05
CA ARG A 162 -0.41 16.32 -5.05
C ARG A 162 -1.81 16.26 -4.42
N VAL A 163 -1.99 15.52 -3.33
CA VAL A 163 -3.26 15.48 -2.58
C VAL A 163 -3.59 16.86 -2.01
N ALA A 164 -2.63 17.54 -1.38
CA ALA A 164 -2.82 18.90 -0.88
C ALA A 164 -3.21 19.88 -1.99
N ALA A 165 -2.52 19.83 -3.14
CA ALA A 165 -2.83 20.66 -4.29
C ALA A 165 -4.27 20.44 -4.82
N LEU A 166 -4.72 19.18 -4.89
CA LEU A 166 -6.08 18.84 -5.31
C LEU A 166 -7.13 19.29 -4.29
N ALA A 167 -6.83 19.15 -2.99
CA ALA A 167 -7.67 19.64 -1.91
C ALA A 167 -7.73 21.18 -1.84
N ARG A 168 -6.82 21.87 -2.53
CA ARG A 168 -6.55 23.31 -2.37
C ARG A 168 -6.26 23.63 -0.89
N GLY A 169 -5.50 22.76 -0.25
CA GLY A 169 -5.12 22.85 1.17
C GLY A 169 -3.60 22.79 1.35
N ALA A 170 -3.18 22.74 2.60
CA ALA A 170 -1.78 22.59 3.00
C ALA A 170 -1.47 21.13 3.37
N THR A 171 -0.19 20.76 3.37
CA THR A 171 0.23 19.38 3.66
C THR A 171 0.07 18.99 5.13
N ASP A 172 0.06 19.96 6.04
CA ASP A 172 -0.19 19.78 7.47
C ASP A 172 -1.64 19.41 7.81
N GLU A 173 -2.59 19.73 6.93
CA GLU A 173 -3.99 19.28 7.01
C GLU A 173 -4.18 17.83 6.55
N LEU A 174 -3.14 17.18 6.02
CA LEU A 174 -3.24 15.82 5.51
C LEU A 174 -3.12 14.78 6.61
N HIS A 175 -3.85 13.69 6.41
CA HIS A 175 -3.73 12.46 7.17
C HIS A 175 -3.11 11.37 6.30
N ALA A 176 -2.11 10.69 6.84
CA ALA A 176 -1.49 9.52 6.25
C ALA A 176 -1.76 8.28 7.11
N TYR A 177 -2.09 7.18 6.44
CA TYR A 177 -2.17 5.86 7.04
C TYR A 177 -1.13 4.94 6.40
N LEU A 178 -0.32 4.33 7.25
CA LEU A 178 0.72 3.38 6.86
C LEU A 178 0.16 1.97 7.01
N GLY A 179 -0.14 1.32 5.88
CA GLY A 179 -0.74 -0.01 5.90
C GLY A 179 0.27 -1.14 6.13
N PRO A 180 -0.19 -2.40 6.18
CA PRO A 180 0.67 -3.56 6.40
C PRO A 180 1.80 -3.66 5.38
N ALA A 181 3.03 -3.70 5.88
CA ALA A 181 4.28 -3.85 5.15
C ALA A 181 5.19 -4.86 5.84
N ILE A 182 6.35 -5.16 5.26
CA ILE A 182 7.37 -5.93 5.96
C ILE A 182 7.94 -5.11 7.13
N GLY A 183 7.88 -5.68 8.34
CA GLY A 183 8.30 -4.99 9.55
C GLY A 183 9.80 -4.98 9.78
N PRO A 184 10.29 -4.12 10.70
CA PRO A 184 11.73 -3.90 10.94
C PRO A 184 12.46 -5.15 11.42
N ARG A 185 11.78 -6.11 12.03
CA ARG A 185 12.40 -7.37 12.48
C ARG A 185 12.61 -8.40 11.36
N ALA A 186 12.12 -8.14 10.15
CA ALA A 186 12.13 -9.10 9.04
C ALA A 186 12.75 -8.54 7.75
N PHE A 187 12.86 -7.22 7.62
CA PHE A 187 13.32 -6.59 6.39
C PHE A 187 14.84 -6.46 6.35
N GLU A 188 15.53 -7.58 6.15
CA GLU A 188 16.96 -7.57 5.84
C GLU A 188 17.22 -6.93 4.46
N VAL A 189 18.17 -6.00 4.42
CA VAL A 189 18.69 -5.30 3.25
C VAL A 189 20.22 -5.22 3.27
N GLY A 190 20.83 -4.88 2.13
CA GLY A 190 22.26 -4.59 2.04
C GLY A 190 22.57 -3.12 2.34
N ALA A 191 23.88 -2.82 2.43
CA ALA A 191 24.38 -1.46 2.58
C ALA A 191 23.92 -0.53 1.44
N ASP A 192 23.75 -1.05 0.22
CA ASP A 192 23.25 -0.30 -0.94
C ASP A 192 21.90 0.36 -0.68
N VAL A 193 20.98 -0.34 -0.01
CA VAL A 193 19.68 0.22 0.36
C VAL A 193 19.84 1.29 1.44
N ARG A 194 20.65 1.03 2.47
CA ARG A 194 20.92 1.99 3.56
C ARG A 194 21.51 3.29 3.02
N GLU A 195 22.57 3.21 2.21
CA GLU A 195 23.23 4.39 1.66
C GLU A 195 22.29 5.19 0.75
N ALA A 196 21.46 4.53 -0.06
CA ALA A 196 20.47 5.23 -0.89
C ALA A 196 19.50 6.11 -0.07
N PHE A 197 19.15 5.71 1.16
CA PHE A 197 18.35 6.55 2.06
C PHE A 197 19.17 7.67 2.70
N LEU A 198 20.39 7.40 3.13
CA LEU A 198 21.27 8.41 3.76
C LEU A 198 21.67 9.51 2.77
N ASP A 199 21.99 9.14 1.53
CA ASP A 199 22.35 10.06 0.45
C ASP A 199 21.22 11.06 0.11
N THR A 200 19.98 10.69 0.43
CA THR A 200 18.77 11.50 0.16
C THR A 200 18.16 12.09 1.43
N ALA A 201 18.79 11.90 2.59
CA ALA A 201 18.36 12.46 3.86
C ALA A 201 18.82 13.92 3.97
N SER A 202 17.93 14.80 4.44
CA SER A 202 18.31 16.14 4.85
C SER A 202 19.20 16.11 6.10
N GLN A 203 19.99 17.16 6.31
CA GLN A 203 20.88 17.27 7.47
C GLN A 203 20.15 17.09 8.81
N SER A 204 18.90 17.56 8.90
CA SER A 204 18.08 17.45 10.11
C SER A 204 17.50 16.06 10.37
N GLU A 205 17.33 15.23 9.34
CA GLU A 205 16.74 13.88 9.47
C GLU A 205 17.77 12.75 9.30
N HIS A 206 19.04 13.10 9.05
CA HIS A 206 20.08 12.13 8.72
C HIS A 206 20.33 11.11 9.84
N ASP A 207 20.36 11.57 11.10
CA ASP A 207 20.57 10.70 12.26
C ASP A 207 19.39 9.76 12.49
N ASP A 208 18.16 10.25 12.35
CA ASP A 208 16.95 9.43 12.47
C ASP A 208 16.85 8.43 11.31
N THR A 209 17.23 8.85 10.09
CA THR A 209 17.32 7.97 8.93
C THR A 209 18.32 6.84 9.19
N ARG A 210 19.49 7.15 9.78
CA ARG A 210 20.47 6.14 10.17
C ARG A 210 19.92 5.17 11.22
N GLN A 211 19.15 5.66 12.19
CA GLN A 211 18.55 4.84 13.25
C GLN A 211 17.46 3.89 12.74
N ALA A 212 16.84 4.19 11.59
CA ALA A 212 15.91 3.28 10.92
C ALA A 212 16.57 2.01 10.33
N PHE A 213 17.89 1.86 10.46
CA PHE A 213 18.64 0.68 10.05
C PHE A 213 19.42 0.09 11.23
N ALA A 214 19.03 -1.10 11.69
CA ALA A 214 19.76 -1.84 12.70
C ALA A 214 20.77 -2.80 12.03
N ALA A 215 22.04 -2.72 12.40
CA ALA A 215 23.03 -3.69 11.94
C ALA A 215 22.69 -5.11 12.46
N ILE A 216 23.02 -6.13 11.67
CA ILE A 216 22.79 -7.53 12.04
C ILE A 216 24.11 -8.13 12.56
N ASP A 217 24.11 -8.58 13.81
CA ASP A 217 25.26 -9.24 14.41
C ASP A 217 25.69 -10.46 13.60
N GLY A 218 26.99 -10.57 13.30
CA GLY A 218 27.54 -11.66 12.50
C GLY A 218 27.29 -11.58 10.99
N ALA A 219 26.62 -10.52 10.49
CA ALA A 219 26.40 -10.30 9.06
C ALA A 219 26.86 -8.88 8.62
N PRO A 220 28.18 -8.65 8.45
CA PRO A 220 28.71 -7.36 8.03
C PRO A 220 28.08 -6.86 6.73
N GLY A 221 27.66 -5.58 6.72
CA GLY A 221 27.01 -4.95 5.55
C GLY A 221 25.54 -5.32 5.36
N LYS A 222 24.93 -6.04 6.32
CA LYS A 222 23.49 -6.30 6.36
C LYS A 222 22.80 -5.51 7.46
N TYR A 223 21.60 -5.05 7.15
CA TYR A 223 20.79 -4.25 8.06
C TYR A 223 19.35 -4.74 8.06
N LEU A 224 18.70 -4.63 9.22
CA LEU A 224 17.26 -4.65 9.35
C LEU A 224 16.74 -3.22 9.15
N ALA A 225 15.95 -3.01 8.11
CA ALA A 225 15.41 -1.70 7.76
C ALA A 225 13.97 -1.50 8.23
N ASP A 226 13.67 -0.34 8.80
CA ASP A 226 12.33 0.06 9.22
C ASP A 226 11.66 0.96 8.17
N LEU A 227 10.87 0.34 7.28
CA LEU A 227 10.09 1.08 6.27
C LEU A 227 9.10 2.07 6.89
N TYR A 228 8.57 1.77 8.07
CA TYR A 228 7.60 2.62 8.75
C TYR A 228 8.25 3.87 9.33
N ALA A 229 9.45 3.74 9.90
CA ALA A 229 10.24 4.87 10.37
C ALA A 229 10.69 5.76 9.19
N LEU A 230 11.21 5.14 8.12
CA LEU A 230 11.64 5.85 6.91
C LEU A 230 10.48 6.63 6.27
N ALA A 231 9.29 6.03 6.15
CA ALA A 231 8.12 6.71 5.62
C ALA A 231 7.65 7.87 6.50
N ARG A 232 7.74 7.75 7.83
CA ARG A 232 7.42 8.86 8.76
C ARG A 232 8.35 10.04 8.58
N LEU A 233 9.65 9.81 8.41
CA LEU A 233 10.61 10.87 8.13
C LEU A 233 10.27 11.59 6.82
N ARG A 234 9.97 10.83 5.76
CA ARG A 234 9.51 11.40 4.48
C ARG A 234 8.23 12.22 4.60
N LEU A 235 7.24 11.71 5.32
CA LEU A 235 5.97 12.41 5.57
C LEU A 235 6.17 13.70 6.37
N ALA A 236 6.98 13.65 7.43
CA ALA A 236 7.31 14.82 8.24
C ALA A 236 8.04 15.88 7.41
N ARG A 237 8.98 15.47 6.55
CA ARG A 237 9.65 16.37 5.59
C ARG A 237 8.69 17.03 4.61
N ALA A 238 7.63 16.32 4.20
CA ALA A 238 6.57 16.88 3.37
C ALA A 238 5.58 17.77 4.15
N GLY A 239 5.72 17.89 5.46
CA GLY A 239 4.86 18.67 6.34
C GLY A 239 3.58 17.95 6.78
N VAL A 240 3.45 16.64 6.56
CA VAL A 240 2.26 15.88 6.97
C VAL A 240 2.27 15.68 8.48
N ALA A 241 1.28 16.27 9.17
CA ALA A 241 1.22 16.30 10.64
C ALA A 241 0.56 15.05 11.25
N HIS A 242 -0.34 14.39 10.53
CA HIS A 242 -1.16 13.30 11.07
C HIS A 242 -0.79 11.97 10.43
N VAL A 243 0.01 11.15 11.11
CA VAL A 243 0.43 9.82 10.62
C VAL A 243 0.00 8.72 11.58
N SER A 244 -0.69 7.71 11.06
CA SER A 244 -1.24 6.56 11.80
C SER A 244 -0.89 5.23 11.13
N GLY A 245 -1.22 4.10 11.78
CA GLY A 245 -0.88 2.77 11.30
C GLY A 245 0.60 2.39 11.47
N GLY A 246 1.07 1.46 10.66
CA GLY A 246 2.45 0.97 10.65
C GLY A 246 2.79 0.03 11.79
N THR A 247 1.83 -0.79 12.22
CA THR A 247 1.97 -1.72 13.36
C THR A 247 2.05 -3.19 12.94
N ALA A 248 1.58 -3.52 11.74
CA ALA A 248 1.54 -4.88 11.22
C ALA A 248 2.86 -5.30 10.56
N CYS A 249 3.09 -6.60 10.42
CA CYS A 249 4.21 -7.13 9.65
C CYS A 249 3.76 -8.27 8.74
N THR A 250 3.86 -8.06 7.43
CA THR A 250 3.41 -9.02 6.40
C THR A 250 4.12 -10.36 6.51
N VAL A 251 5.39 -10.37 6.93
CA VAL A 251 6.18 -11.60 7.12
C VAL A 251 5.72 -12.40 8.34
N THR A 252 5.54 -11.75 9.49
CA THR A 252 5.28 -12.43 10.77
C THR A 252 3.79 -12.72 11.02
N GLU A 253 2.89 -12.16 10.22
CA GLU A 253 1.45 -12.39 10.29
C GLU A 253 0.94 -13.15 9.05
N PRO A 254 1.41 -14.39 8.80
CA PRO A 254 1.13 -15.12 7.56
C PRO A 254 -0.35 -15.48 7.39
N ALA A 255 -1.09 -15.61 8.50
CA ALA A 255 -2.54 -15.82 8.52
C ALA A 255 -3.30 -14.67 7.86
N ARG A 256 -2.79 -13.44 7.94
CA ARG A 256 -3.49 -12.22 7.49
C ARG A 256 -2.96 -11.69 6.17
N PHE A 257 -1.67 -11.85 5.89
CA PHE A 257 -1.02 -11.14 4.79
C PHE A 257 -0.14 -12.05 3.92
N TYR A 258 -0.20 -11.83 2.61
CA TYR A 258 0.81 -12.33 1.69
C TYR A 258 2.15 -11.63 1.93
N SER A 259 3.25 -12.36 1.72
CA SER A 259 4.61 -11.82 1.82
C SER A 259 5.52 -12.44 0.78
N TYR A 260 6.06 -11.61 -0.10
CA TYR A 260 7.00 -12.04 -1.13
C TYR A 260 8.31 -12.55 -0.50
N ARG A 261 8.80 -11.89 0.55
CA ARG A 261 9.99 -12.26 1.32
C ARG A 261 9.85 -13.66 1.90
N ARG A 262 8.66 -14.00 2.41
CA ARG A 262 8.38 -15.32 3.00
C ARG A 262 8.19 -16.41 1.94
N GLU A 263 7.36 -16.16 0.93
CA GLU A 263 6.80 -17.22 0.07
C GLU A 263 7.33 -17.21 -1.37
N ARG A 264 7.92 -16.09 -1.85
CA ARG A 264 8.35 -15.83 -3.24
C ARG A 264 7.21 -15.87 -4.27
N VAL A 265 6.51 -16.98 -4.40
CA VAL A 265 5.30 -17.11 -5.23
C VAL A 265 4.08 -16.97 -4.32
N THR A 266 3.42 -15.82 -4.40
CA THR A 266 2.32 -15.47 -3.48
C THR A 266 1.42 -14.39 -4.09
N GLY A 267 0.27 -14.16 -3.45
CA GLY A 267 -0.70 -13.15 -3.88
C GLY A 267 -0.29 -11.72 -3.57
N ARG A 268 -1.17 -10.77 -3.89
CA ARG A 268 -1.05 -9.35 -3.52
C ARG A 268 -2.31 -8.89 -2.81
N MET A 269 -2.15 -8.23 -1.66
CA MET A 269 -3.20 -7.43 -1.05
C MET A 269 -3.35 -6.11 -1.82
N ALA A 270 -4.46 -5.40 -1.62
CA ALA A 270 -4.65 -4.05 -2.12
C ALA A 270 -4.99 -3.08 -0.99
N ALA A 271 -4.37 -1.91 -1.01
CA ALA A 271 -4.80 -0.74 -0.25
C ALA A 271 -5.59 0.18 -1.18
N ALA A 272 -6.82 0.50 -0.79
CA ALA A 272 -7.76 1.28 -1.57
C ALA A 272 -8.26 2.49 -0.78
N ILE A 273 -8.39 3.63 -1.45
CA ILE A 273 -8.98 4.85 -0.88
C ILE A 273 -9.78 5.60 -1.94
N TRP A 274 -10.92 6.16 -1.54
CA TRP A 274 -11.80 6.93 -2.39
C TRP A 274 -12.60 7.97 -1.60
N LEU A 275 -13.22 8.90 -2.32
CA LEU A 275 -14.23 9.79 -1.78
C LEU A 275 -15.62 9.21 -2.07
N ALA A 276 -16.46 9.09 -1.05
CA ALA A 276 -17.89 8.88 -1.20
C ALA A 276 -18.58 10.18 -1.68
N ASP A 277 -19.81 10.04 -2.17
CA ASP A 277 -20.68 11.18 -2.47
C ASP A 277 -21.24 11.85 -1.20
#